data_AF-A0A2Z6ZU22-F1
#
_entry.id   AF-A0A2Z6ZU22-F1
#
_cell.length_a   1.000
_cell.length_b   1.000
_cell.length_c   1.000
_cell.angle_alpha   90.00
_cell.angle_beta   90.00
_cell.angle_gamma   90.00
#
_symmetry.space_group_name_H-M   'P 1'
#
loop_
_entity.id
_entity.type
_entity.pdbx_description
1 polymer ?
#
loop_
_entity_poly.entity_id
_entity_poly.type
_entity_poly.pdbx_seq_one_letter_code
_entity_poly.pdbx_strand_id
1 'polypeptide(L)'
;MVDLLLSSGKGGLCTKLQSFVLARTGACVRISPLAESLIWRIERLFFLNGEPDLPTFLLVDLGIVKYPVYNCIISEQIFSNKGDLLYLEESVEVAQIMVEAIDDCNSEFVLRGREISVSNLKASSEEGKYSTEKSMASFLSRLSTSWTYSKVVLLGVSFLEHEKRYSDAINLLRLLLNTFNSDGRRGYWVLRLSVNLERLGCILKVCDILFSQLCLKVVHMSLRGVKNTKDSSDSDGKKKAKGAERFPVMRSLARMILLEI
;
A
#
# COMPACT_ATOMS: atom_id res chain seq x y z
N MET A 1 -19.78 10.29 -15.03
CA MET A 1 -19.89 11.05 -16.30
C MET A 1 -21.25 11.74 -16.45
N VAL A 2 -22.38 11.05 -16.22
CA VAL A 2 -23.72 11.68 -16.20
C VAL A 2 -23.88 12.64 -15.00
N ASP A 3 -23.34 12.30 -13.83
CA ASP A 3 -23.41 13.18 -12.64
C ASP A 3 -22.61 14.49 -12.79
N LEU A 4 -21.58 14.52 -13.65
CA LEU A 4 -20.84 15.73 -14.02
C LEU A 4 -21.66 16.65 -14.94
N LEU A 5 -22.56 16.09 -15.76
CA LEU A 5 -23.54 16.86 -16.52
C LEU A 5 -24.66 17.43 -15.64
N LEU A 6 -24.88 16.84 -14.46
CA LEU A 6 -25.92 17.25 -13.50
C LEU A 6 -25.42 18.27 -12.47
N SER A 7 -24.13 18.27 -12.12
CA SER A 7 -23.58 19.14 -11.07
C SER A 7 -22.90 20.42 -11.58
N SER A 8 -22.52 20.46 -12.86
CA SER A 8 -21.90 21.65 -13.48
C SER A 8 -22.95 22.69 -13.87
N GLY A 9 -23.64 23.28 -12.89
CA GLY A 9 -24.68 24.27 -13.16
C GLY A 9 -25.03 25.16 -11.98
N LYS A 10 -24.04 25.86 -11.40
CA LYS A 10 -24.31 27.14 -10.72
C LYS A 10 -24.84 28.12 -11.77
N GLY A 11 -26.15 28.05 -12.01
CA GLY A 11 -26.84 28.84 -13.02
C GLY A 11 -27.72 27.95 -13.90
N GLY A 12 -28.93 27.64 -13.42
CA GLY A 12 -30.09 27.23 -14.22
C GLY A 12 -29.81 26.34 -15.43
N LEU A 13 -29.17 25.18 -15.23
CA LEU A 13 -29.05 24.19 -16.31
C LEU A 13 -30.45 23.73 -16.73
N CYS A 14 -30.69 23.88 -18.02
CA CYS A 14 -31.98 23.80 -18.69
C CYS A 14 -32.64 22.42 -18.50
N THR A 15 -33.74 22.36 -17.74
CA THR A 15 -34.58 21.15 -17.58
C THR A 15 -34.98 20.52 -18.92
N LYS A 16 -35.02 21.30 -20.01
CA LYS A 16 -35.25 20.82 -21.37
C LYS A 16 -34.12 19.95 -21.93
N LEU A 17 -32.87 20.19 -21.54
CA LEU A 17 -31.75 19.37 -21.98
C LEU A 17 -31.80 18.00 -21.30
N GLN A 18 -32.04 17.96 -19.99
CA GLN A 18 -32.26 16.71 -19.26
C GLN A 18 -33.41 15.89 -19.86
N SER A 19 -34.56 16.53 -20.14
CA SER A 19 -35.71 15.82 -20.71
C SER A 19 -35.43 15.31 -22.13
N PHE A 20 -34.73 16.08 -22.96
CA PHE A 20 -34.33 15.65 -24.29
C PHE A 20 -33.35 14.47 -24.25
N VAL A 21 -32.37 14.50 -23.35
CA VAL A 21 -31.42 13.39 -23.14
C VAL A 21 -32.19 12.16 -22.68
N LEU A 22 -33.03 12.24 -21.64
CA LEU A 22 -33.82 11.10 -21.15
C LEU A 22 -34.73 10.51 -22.24
N ALA A 23 -35.37 11.35 -23.05
CA ALA A 23 -36.21 10.90 -24.17
C ALA A 23 -35.43 10.15 -25.25
N ARG A 24 -34.14 10.47 -25.45
CA ARG A 24 -33.26 9.80 -26.42
C ARG A 24 -32.58 8.56 -25.84
N THR A 25 -32.22 8.56 -24.56
CA THR A 25 -31.50 7.45 -23.92
C THR A 25 -32.41 6.25 -23.63
N GLY A 26 -33.71 6.48 -23.41
CA GLY A 26 -34.66 5.42 -23.10
C GLY A 26 -34.52 4.87 -21.67
N ALA A 27 -35.09 3.68 -21.42
CA ALA A 27 -35.08 3.08 -20.09
C ALA A 27 -33.66 2.66 -19.70
N CYS A 28 -33.14 3.23 -18.61
CA CYS A 28 -31.84 2.92 -18.04
C CYS A 28 -32.01 2.24 -16.68
N VAL A 29 -31.16 1.25 -16.40
CA VAL A 29 -31.05 0.66 -15.07
C VAL A 29 -29.72 1.11 -14.47
N ARG A 30 -29.75 1.53 -13.21
CA ARG A 30 -28.54 1.84 -12.43
C ARG A 30 -28.54 0.94 -11.20
N ILE A 31 -27.38 0.34 -10.91
CA ILE A 31 -27.19 -0.38 -9.64
C ILE A 31 -27.28 0.64 -8.50
N SER A 32 -27.92 0.26 -7.40
CA SER A 32 -27.98 1.09 -6.21
C SER A 32 -26.55 1.26 -5.64
N PRO A 33 -26.11 2.48 -5.28
CA PRO A 33 -24.79 2.69 -4.65
C PRO A 33 -24.60 1.86 -3.38
N LEU A 34 -25.69 1.57 -2.66
CA LEU A 34 -25.66 0.70 -1.48
C LEU A 34 -25.34 -0.75 -1.87
N ALA A 35 -25.96 -1.25 -2.93
CA ALA A 35 -25.70 -2.61 -3.41
C ALA A 35 -24.26 -2.73 -3.92
N GLU A 36 -23.79 -1.72 -4.66
CA GLU A 36 -22.40 -1.63 -5.13
C GLU A 36 -21.40 -1.66 -3.97
N SER A 37 -21.61 -0.82 -2.94
CA SER A 37 -20.75 -0.79 -1.75
C SER A 37 -20.73 -2.13 -0.99
N LEU A 38 -21.88 -2.80 -0.89
CA LEU A 38 -21.97 -4.11 -0.23
C LEU A 38 -21.21 -5.20 -1.00
N ILE A 39 -21.38 -5.24 -2.32
CA ILE A 39 -20.69 -6.21 -3.17
C ILE A 39 -19.18 -5.96 -3.14
N TRP A 40 -18.75 -4.69 -3.21
CA TRP A 40 -17.34 -4.33 -3.02
C TRP A 40 -16.83 -4.96 -1.72
N ARG A 41 -17.43 -4.63 -0.58
CA ARG A 41 -16.98 -5.13 0.73
C ARG A 41 -16.87 -6.65 0.79
N ILE A 42 -17.83 -7.37 0.20
CA ILE A 42 -17.81 -8.85 0.14
C ILE A 42 -16.62 -9.32 -0.70
N GLU A 43 -16.41 -8.74 -1.88
CA GLU A 43 -15.28 -9.05 -2.75
C GLU A 43 -13.94 -8.82 -2.05
N ARG A 44 -13.78 -7.72 -1.29
CA ARG A 44 -12.56 -7.46 -0.50
C ARG A 44 -12.32 -8.53 0.56
N LEU A 45 -13.37 -8.92 1.27
CA LEU A 45 -13.26 -9.92 2.34
C LEU A 45 -12.94 -11.30 1.78
N PHE A 46 -13.37 -11.58 0.55
CA PHE A 46 -13.03 -12.81 -0.14
C PHE A 46 -11.59 -12.78 -0.67
N PHE A 47 -11.16 -11.66 -1.26
CA PHE A 47 -9.84 -11.45 -1.83
C PHE A 47 -9.02 -10.42 -1.05
N LEU A 48 -8.65 -10.79 0.18
CA LEU A 48 -7.91 -9.92 1.09
C LEU A 48 -6.50 -9.54 0.58
N ASN A 49 -5.89 -10.40 -0.26
CA ASN A 49 -4.59 -10.18 -0.89
C ASN A 49 -4.73 -9.64 -2.33
N GLY A 50 -5.81 -8.92 -2.64
CA GLY A 50 -5.94 -8.11 -3.85
C GLY A 50 -6.07 -8.85 -5.19
N GLU A 51 -5.92 -10.17 -5.22
CA GLU A 51 -6.18 -11.01 -6.40
C GLU A 51 -7.01 -12.25 -6.04
N PRO A 52 -8.01 -12.65 -6.85
CA PRO A 52 -8.38 -12.18 -8.18
C PRO A 52 -9.80 -11.57 -8.22
N ASP A 53 -10.22 -11.22 -9.42
CA ASP A 53 -11.45 -10.55 -9.83
C ASP A 53 -12.71 -11.45 -9.76
N LEU A 54 -13.90 -10.83 -9.65
CA LEU A 54 -15.21 -11.51 -9.71
C LEU A 54 -15.36 -12.61 -10.80
N PRO A 55 -14.75 -12.50 -12.00
CA PRO A 55 -14.73 -13.59 -12.98
C PRO A 55 -14.13 -14.91 -12.48
N THR A 56 -13.30 -14.91 -11.45
CA THR A 56 -12.71 -16.14 -10.90
C THR A 56 -13.77 -17.12 -10.40
N PHE A 57 -14.89 -16.63 -9.84
CA PHE A 57 -15.99 -17.50 -9.45
C PHE A 57 -16.52 -18.31 -10.65
N LEU A 58 -16.67 -17.65 -11.81
CA LEU A 58 -17.07 -18.32 -13.05
C LEU A 58 -16.02 -19.31 -13.53
N LEU A 59 -14.73 -18.97 -13.42
CA LEU A 59 -13.65 -19.88 -13.82
C LEU A 59 -13.61 -21.14 -12.95
N VAL A 60 -13.97 -21.04 -11.68
CA VAL A 60 -14.11 -22.18 -10.76
C VAL A 60 -15.31 -23.03 -11.16
N ASP A 61 -16.47 -22.40 -11.40
CA ASP A 61 -17.70 -23.10 -11.82
C ASP A 61 -17.53 -23.82 -13.17
N LEU A 62 -16.78 -23.21 -14.10
CA LEU A 62 -16.41 -23.83 -15.39
C LEU A 62 -15.34 -24.93 -15.24
N GLY A 63 -14.80 -25.14 -14.04
CA GLY A 63 -13.76 -26.13 -13.75
C GLY A 63 -12.38 -25.78 -14.31
N ILE A 64 -12.18 -24.53 -14.77
CA ILE A 64 -10.92 -24.01 -15.30
C ILE A 64 -9.95 -23.72 -14.16
N VAL A 65 -10.42 -23.07 -13.09
CA VAL A 65 -9.67 -22.85 -11.86
C VAL A 65 -10.03 -23.91 -10.84
N LYS A 66 -9.02 -24.58 -10.28
CA LYS A 66 -9.20 -25.57 -9.21
C LYS A 66 -8.36 -25.16 -8.01
N TYR A 67 -9.02 -24.93 -6.88
CA TYR A 67 -8.31 -24.69 -5.63
C TYR A 67 -7.80 -26.01 -5.03
N PRO A 68 -6.61 -26.01 -4.40
CA PRO A 68 -6.16 -27.14 -3.61
C PRO A 68 -7.15 -27.46 -2.49
N VAL A 69 -7.23 -28.72 -2.10
CA VAL A 69 -8.02 -29.13 -0.93
C VAL A 69 -7.19 -28.84 0.31
N TYR A 70 -7.69 -27.98 1.19
CA TYR A 70 -7.09 -27.65 2.48
C TYR A 70 -8.16 -27.58 3.56
N ASN A 71 -7.74 -27.77 4.81
CA ASN A 71 -8.60 -27.60 5.97
C ASN A 71 -8.54 -26.14 6.44
N CYS A 72 -9.67 -25.45 6.42
CA CYS A 72 -9.78 -24.09 6.93
C CYS A 72 -9.81 -24.12 8.47
N ILE A 73 -8.77 -23.58 9.11
CA ILE A 73 -8.71 -23.40 10.56
C ILE A 73 -8.69 -21.91 10.85
N ILE A 74 -9.74 -21.41 11.50
CA ILE A 74 -9.85 -20.00 11.90
C ILE A 74 -9.39 -19.90 13.35
N SER A 75 -8.19 -19.36 13.57
CA SER A 75 -7.61 -19.21 14.92
C SER A 75 -7.52 -17.77 15.39
N GLU A 76 -7.45 -16.82 14.46
CA GLU A 76 -7.32 -15.39 14.73
C GLU A 76 -8.33 -14.61 13.91
N GLN A 77 -8.90 -13.57 14.51
CA GLN A 77 -9.79 -12.64 13.84
C GLN A 77 -8.96 -11.52 13.21
N ILE A 78 -9.17 -11.27 11.91
CA ILE A 78 -8.41 -10.26 11.16
C ILE A 78 -8.87 -8.84 11.55
N PHE A 79 -10.18 -8.63 11.66
CA PHE A 79 -10.79 -7.34 12.03
C PHE A 79 -11.56 -7.50 13.34
N SER A 80 -11.19 -6.77 14.39
CA SER A 80 -11.84 -6.90 15.70
C SER A 80 -13.28 -6.41 15.67
N ASN A 81 -13.54 -5.36 14.90
CA ASN A 81 -14.85 -4.76 14.75
C ASN A 81 -15.08 -4.24 13.32
N LYS A 82 -16.31 -3.80 13.03
CA LYS A 82 -16.67 -3.22 11.72
C LYS A 82 -15.86 -1.96 11.39
N GLY A 83 -15.53 -1.15 12.39
CA GLY A 83 -14.69 0.04 12.23
C GLY A 83 -13.32 -0.28 11.65
N ASP A 84 -12.65 -1.33 12.15
CA ASP A 84 -11.35 -1.77 11.64
C ASP A 84 -11.40 -2.08 10.14
N LEU A 85 -12.48 -2.75 9.70
CA LEU A 85 -12.72 -3.04 8.28
C LEU A 85 -12.96 -1.77 7.47
N LEU A 86 -13.77 -0.83 7.98
CA LEU A 86 -14.03 0.45 7.30
C LEU A 86 -12.76 1.32 7.18
N TYR A 87 -11.90 1.32 8.19
CA TYR A 87 -10.62 2.01 8.13
C TYR A 87 -9.67 1.38 7.11
N LEU A 88 -9.68 0.05 6.99
CA LEU A 88 -8.93 -0.61 5.92
C LEU A 88 -9.50 -0.21 4.55
N GLU A 89 -10.83 -0.23 4.36
CA GLU A 89 -11.49 0.19 3.12
C GLU A 89 -11.07 1.61 2.72
N GLU A 90 -11.15 2.57 3.63
CA GLU A 90 -10.71 3.95 3.42
C GLU A 90 -9.24 4.01 3.00
N SER A 91 -8.37 3.30 3.71
CA SER A 91 -6.94 3.31 3.39
C SER A 91 -6.63 2.77 1.99
N VAL A 92 -7.40 1.77 1.52
CA VAL A 92 -7.23 1.22 0.18
C VAL A 92 -7.83 2.14 -0.88
N GLU A 93 -8.95 2.80 -0.61
CA GLU A 93 -9.50 3.83 -1.49
C GLU A 93 -8.50 4.99 -1.68
N VAL A 94 -7.89 5.47 -0.60
CA VAL A 94 -6.81 6.48 -0.66
C VAL A 94 -5.63 5.98 -1.49
N ALA A 95 -5.24 4.71 -1.35
CA ALA A 95 -4.17 4.11 -2.14
C ALA A 95 -4.51 4.10 -3.64
N GLN A 96 -5.72 3.70 -3.99
CA GLN A 96 -6.20 3.67 -5.38
C GLN A 96 -6.22 5.07 -6.00
N ILE A 97 -6.82 6.04 -5.30
CA ILE A 97 -6.86 7.44 -5.73
C ILE A 97 -5.43 7.98 -5.93
N MET A 98 -4.49 7.61 -5.05
CA MET A 98 -3.11 8.08 -5.18
C MET A 98 -2.41 7.50 -6.41
N VAL A 99 -2.67 6.24 -6.76
CA VAL A 99 -2.12 5.64 -7.97
C VAL A 99 -2.68 6.33 -9.22
N GLU A 100 -4.01 6.49 -9.29
CA GLU A 100 -4.67 7.17 -10.40
C GLU A 100 -4.19 8.62 -10.54
N ALA A 101 -4.05 9.34 -9.42
CA ALA A 101 -3.55 10.71 -9.42
C ALA A 101 -2.09 10.81 -9.92
N ILE A 102 -1.25 9.80 -9.68
CA ILE A 102 0.11 9.76 -10.25
C ILE A 102 0.05 9.56 -11.77
N ASP A 103 -0.82 8.66 -12.24
CA ASP A 103 -0.98 8.39 -13.68
C ASP A 103 -1.56 9.59 -14.43
N ASP A 104 -2.49 10.32 -13.79
CA ASP A 104 -3.11 11.54 -14.32
C ASP A 104 -2.26 12.81 -14.08
N CYS A 105 -1.08 12.68 -13.49
CA CYS A 105 -0.19 13.80 -13.11
C CYS A 105 -0.88 14.85 -12.20
N ASN A 106 -1.87 14.43 -11.40
CA ASN A 106 -2.64 15.29 -10.52
C ASN A 106 -1.97 15.45 -9.15
N SER A 107 -1.07 16.43 -9.05
CA SER A 107 -0.28 16.67 -7.84
C SER A 107 -1.12 17.02 -6.59
N GLU A 108 -2.29 17.64 -6.74
CA GLU A 108 -3.14 18.01 -5.59
C GLU A 108 -3.61 16.76 -4.84
N PHE A 109 -4.14 15.77 -5.57
CA PHE A 109 -4.64 14.53 -4.96
C PHE A 109 -3.50 13.68 -4.40
N VAL A 110 -2.33 13.68 -5.04
CA VAL A 110 -1.13 13.01 -4.50
C VAL A 110 -0.72 13.62 -3.15
N LEU A 111 -0.69 14.95 -3.05
CA LEU A 111 -0.32 15.64 -1.81
C LEU A 111 -1.36 15.39 -0.70
N ARG A 112 -2.65 15.41 -1.05
CA ARG A 112 -3.77 15.15 -0.12
C ARG A 112 -3.77 13.71 0.40
N GLY A 113 -3.66 12.71 -0.49
CA GLY A 113 -3.62 11.30 -0.11
C GLY A 113 -2.42 10.98 0.80
N ARG A 114 -1.27 11.60 0.51
CA ARG A 114 -0.09 11.56 1.38
C ARG A 114 -0.37 12.15 2.77
N GLU A 115 -1.00 13.32 2.85
CA GLU A 115 -1.29 13.99 4.13
C GLU A 115 -2.24 13.17 5.01
N ILE A 116 -3.30 12.62 4.41
CA ILE A 116 -4.24 11.70 5.08
C ILE A 116 -3.46 10.50 5.65
N SER A 117 -2.60 9.90 4.84
CA SER A 117 -1.82 8.72 5.25
C SER A 117 -0.84 9.02 6.38
N VAL A 118 -0.12 10.14 6.29
CA VAL A 118 0.83 10.56 7.32
C VAL A 118 0.12 10.84 8.64
N SER A 119 -1.04 11.48 8.61
CA SER A 119 -1.84 11.78 9.79
C SER A 119 -2.31 10.49 10.48
N ASN A 120 -2.83 9.53 9.71
CA ASN A 120 -3.28 8.24 10.23
C ASN A 120 -2.13 7.41 10.83
N LEU A 121 -0.96 7.38 10.18
CA LEU A 121 0.21 6.67 10.73
C LEU A 121 0.68 7.27 12.06
N LYS A 122 0.66 8.60 12.19
CA LYS A 122 1.00 9.26 13.46
C LYS A 122 0.00 8.94 14.56
N ALA A 123 -1.30 9.00 14.27
CA ALA A 123 -2.35 8.64 15.24
C ALA A 123 -2.20 7.20 15.75
N SER A 124 -2.01 6.24 14.84
CA SER A 124 -1.80 4.82 15.21
C SER A 124 -0.57 4.59 16.10
N SER A 125 0.49 5.38 15.92
CA SER A 125 1.72 5.29 16.72
C SER A 125 1.56 5.88 18.13
N GLU A 126 0.60 6.75 18.36
CA GLU A 126 0.29 7.33 19.67
C GLU A 126 -0.62 6.40 20.48
N GLU A 127 -1.59 5.76 19.82
CA GLU A 127 -2.50 4.78 20.42
C GLU A 127 -1.80 3.48 20.84
N GLY A 128 -0.82 3.02 20.05
CA GLY A 128 -0.03 1.81 20.33
C GLY A 128 0.89 1.89 21.56
N LYS A 129 1.08 3.08 22.16
CA LYS A 129 1.91 3.21 23.39
C LYS A 129 1.22 2.72 24.66
N TYR A 130 -0.10 2.54 24.62
CA TYR A 130 -0.91 2.23 25.80
C TYR A 130 -1.56 0.84 25.77
N SER A 131 -1.37 0.06 24.70
CA SER A 131 -2.03 -1.22 24.50
C SER A 131 -1.01 -2.36 24.42
N THR A 132 -1.15 -3.35 25.30
CA THR A 132 -0.45 -4.63 25.21
C THR A 132 -0.96 -5.38 23.98
N GLU A 133 -0.43 -5.05 22.80
CA GLU A 133 -0.79 -5.69 21.55
C GLU A 133 -0.40 -7.16 21.58
N LYS A 134 -1.42 -8.03 21.53
CA LYS A 134 -1.26 -9.44 21.21
C LYS A 134 -0.55 -9.53 19.86
N SER A 135 0.65 -10.10 19.85
CA SER A 135 1.48 -10.26 18.65
C SER A 135 0.70 -10.99 17.55
N MET A 136 0.09 -10.22 16.65
CA MET A 136 -0.53 -10.74 15.43
C MET A 136 0.54 -11.41 14.57
N ALA A 137 0.20 -12.52 13.93
CA ALA A 137 1.14 -13.19 13.04
C ALA A 137 1.61 -12.23 11.92
N SER A 138 2.91 -12.25 11.60
CA SER A 138 3.53 -11.31 10.64
C SER A 138 2.92 -11.29 9.24
N PHE A 139 2.14 -12.32 8.86
CA PHE A 139 1.43 -12.34 7.58
C PHE A 139 0.10 -11.58 7.61
N LEU A 140 -0.57 -11.51 8.76
CA LEU A 140 -1.84 -10.79 8.95
C LEU A 140 -1.62 -9.29 9.13
N SER A 141 -0.45 -8.86 9.62
CA SER A 141 -0.12 -7.44 9.73
C SER A 141 -0.13 -6.71 8.38
N ARG A 142 -0.02 -7.43 7.27
CA ARG A 142 -0.17 -6.89 5.91
C ARG A 142 -1.60 -6.44 5.59
N LEU A 143 -2.59 -6.95 6.32
CA LEU A 143 -3.99 -6.57 6.21
C LEU A 143 -4.36 -5.43 7.18
N SER A 144 -3.36 -4.81 7.83
CA SER A 144 -3.59 -3.67 8.70
C SER A 144 -3.71 -2.37 7.92
N THR A 145 -4.55 -1.46 8.41
CA THR A 145 -4.70 -0.09 7.91
C THR A 145 -3.36 0.65 7.84
N SER A 146 -2.53 0.52 8.88
CA SER A 146 -1.20 1.12 8.91
C SER A 146 -0.29 0.58 7.81
N TRP A 147 -0.36 -0.73 7.50
CA TRP A 147 0.38 -1.29 6.38
C TRP A 147 -0.02 -0.67 5.05
N THR A 148 -1.32 -0.53 4.77
CA THR A 148 -1.79 0.12 3.54
C THR A 148 -1.30 1.57 3.47
N TYR A 149 -1.49 2.37 4.52
CA TYR A 149 -1.01 3.76 4.53
C TYR A 149 0.51 3.89 4.38
N SER A 150 1.28 2.92 4.88
CA SER A 150 2.74 2.91 4.67
C SER A 150 3.11 2.81 3.17
N LYS A 151 2.33 2.08 2.37
CA LYS A 151 2.50 2.00 0.91
C LYS A 151 2.15 3.33 0.25
N VAL A 152 1.07 3.96 0.67
CA VAL A 152 0.64 5.30 0.19
C VAL A 152 1.72 6.34 0.49
N VAL A 153 2.29 6.34 1.69
CA VAL A 153 3.43 7.22 2.02
C VAL A 153 4.65 6.92 1.15
N LEU A 154 4.94 5.65 0.85
CA LEU A 154 6.04 5.27 -0.04
C LEU A 154 5.82 5.71 -1.49
N LEU A 155 4.58 5.70 -1.98
CA LEU A 155 4.21 6.32 -3.25
C LEU A 155 4.47 7.83 -3.21
N GLY A 156 4.10 8.49 -2.11
CA GLY A 156 4.38 9.91 -1.89
C GLY A 156 5.87 10.25 -1.87
N VAL A 157 6.71 9.36 -1.32
CA VAL A 157 8.18 9.48 -1.40
C VAL A 157 8.64 9.47 -2.86
N SER A 158 8.13 8.52 -3.65
CA SER A 158 8.49 8.39 -5.07
C SER A 158 8.11 9.63 -5.87
N PHE A 159 6.92 10.19 -5.61
CA PHE A 159 6.47 11.45 -6.20
C PHE A 159 7.40 12.63 -5.82
N LEU A 160 7.76 12.77 -4.55
CA LEU A 160 8.64 13.86 -4.10
C LEU A 160 10.05 13.77 -4.68
N GLU A 161 10.58 12.56 -4.82
CA GLU A 161 11.88 12.33 -5.46
C GLU A 161 11.86 12.73 -6.94
N HIS A 162 10.75 12.47 -7.64
CA HIS A 162 10.54 12.93 -9.01
C HIS A 162 10.56 14.46 -9.10
N GLU A 163 9.89 15.13 -8.17
CA GLU A 163 9.87 16.59 -8.04
C GLU A 163 11.17 17.18 -7.45
N LYS A 164 12.20 16.36 -7.22
CA LYS A 164 13.49 16.74 -6.61
C LYS A 164 13.37 17.34 -5.20
N ARG A 165 12.25 17.10 -4.52
CA ARG A 165 11.99 17.52 -3.13
C ARG A 165 12.54 16.50 -2.13
N TYR A 166 13.85 16.27 -2.19
CA TYR A 166 14.50 15.21 -1.41
C TYR A 166 14.41 15.40 0.11
N SER A 167 14.36 16.64 0.58
CA SER A 167 14.16 16.95 2.01
C SER A 167 12.86 16.35 2.56
N ASP A 168 11.78 16.50 1.80
CA ASP A 168 10.45 16.02 2.19
C ASP A 168 10.40 14.50 2.10
N ALA A 169 10.98 13.92 1.05
CA ALA A 169 11.11 12.48 0.89
C ALA A 169 11.88 11.83 2.05
N ILE A 170 12.97 12.45 2.51
CA ILE A 170 13.74 12.01 3.69
C ILE A 170 12.89 12.00 4.95
N ASN A 171 12.07 13.03 5.17
CA ASN A 171 11.21 13.12 6.36
C ASN A 171 10.18 11.98 6.38
N LEU A 172 9.59 11.66 5.23
CA LEU A 172 8.65 10.53 5.12
C LEU A 172 9.34 9.17 5.31
N LEU A 173 10.53 8.99 4.74
CA LEU A 173 11.30 7.75 4.95
C LEU A 173 11.69 7.55 6.42
N ARG A 174 12.04 8.62 7.13
CA ARG A 174 12.29 8.59 8.58
C ARG A 174 11.03 8.26 9.36
N LEU A 175 9.88 8.82 8.99
CA LEU A 175 8.60 8.47 9.59
C LEU A 175 8.33 6.96 9.45
N LEU A 176 8.43 6.40 8.24
CA LEU A 176 8.25 4.96 7.99
C LEU A 176 9.21 4.11 8.84
N LEU A 177 10.48 4.48 8.91
CA LEU A 177 11.49 3.76 9.70
C LEU A 177 11.27 3.86 11.21
N ASN A 178 10.60 4.91 11.70
CA ASN A 178 10.28 5.03 13.13
C ASN A 178 9.00 4.29 13.49
N THR A 179 8.02 4.26 12.57
CA THR A 179 6.72 3.59 12.81
C THR A 179 6.82 2.07 12.69
N PHE A 180 7.60 1.54 11.73
CA PHE A 180 7.59 0.11 11.41
C PHE A 180 8.92 -0.58 11.73
N ASN A 181 9.17 -0.91 13.01
CA ASN A 181 10.44 -1.45 13.48
C ASN A 181 10.81 -2.85 12.95
N SER A 182 9.82 -3.68 12.64
CA SER A 182 10.03 -5.09 12.25
C SER A 182 9.63 -5.40 10.81
N ASP A 183 9.46 -4.38 9.97
CA ASP A 183 9.01 -4.52 8.57
C ASP A 183 10.15 -5.00 7.66
N GLY A 184 9.85 -5.95 6.76
CA GLY A 184 10.81 -6.47 5.78
C GLY A 184 11.29 -5.41 4.77
N ARG A 185 10.50 -4.36 4.51
CA ARG A 185 10.81 -3.26 3.58
C ARG A 185 11.78 -2.23 4.16
N ARG A 186 12.14 -2.31 5.45
CA ARG A 186 13.06 -1.35 6.08
C ARG A 186 14.39 -1.24 5.35
N GLY A 187 14.97 -2.35 4.90
CA GLY A 187 16.23 -2.34 4.15
C GLY A 187 16.13 -1.51 2.86
N TYR A 188 14.99 -1.62 2.18
CA TYR A 188 14.69 -0.82 1.00
C TYR A 188 14.54 0.67 1.34
N TRP A 189 13.81 1.01 2.40
CA TRP A 189 13.65 2.41 2.83
C TRP A 189 14.97 3.05 3.27
N VAL A 190 15.83 2.32 3.99
CA VAL A 190 17.16 2.80 4.39
C VAL A 190 18.03 3.07 3.17
N LEU A 191 18.03 2.15 2.18
CA LEU A 191 18.76 2.36 0.94
C LEU A 191 18.27 3.62 0.23
N ARG A 192 16.95 3.77 0.07
CA ARG A 192 16.37 4.94 -0.59
C ARG A 192 16.64 6.24 0.16
N LEU A 193 16.63 6.20 1.50
CA LEU A 193 17.02 7.30 2.37
C LEU A 193 18.49 7.71 2.16
N SER A 194 19.40 6.75 2.05
CA SER A 194 20.82 7.02 1.80
C SER A 194 21.05 7.74 0.47
N VAL A 195 20.38 7.30 -0.59
CA VAL A 195 20.45 7.92 -1.92
C VAL A 195 19.92 9.35 -1.88
N ASN A 196 18.80 9.60 -1.19
CA ASN A 196 18.25 10.95 -1.07
C ASN A 196 19.17 11.89 -0.26
N LEU A 197 19.82 11.38 0.79
CA LEU A 197 20.79 12.16 1.58
C LEU A 197 22.04 12.49 0.79
N GLU A 198 22.52 11.56 -0.04
CA GLU A 198 23.63 11.78 -0.97
C GLU A 198 23.28 12.91 -1.97
N ARG A 199 22.05 12.90 -2.53
CA ARG A 199 21.57 13.97 -3.43
C ARG A 199 21.50 15.35 -2.78
N LEU A 200 21.40 15.43 -1.45
CA LEU A 200 21.48 16.68 -0.69
C LEU A 200 22.90 17.03 -0.22
N GLY A 201 23.93 16.27 -0.62
CA GLY A 201 25.31 16.48 -0.19
C GLY A 201 25.58 16.11 1.28
N CYS A 202 24.66 15.39 1.94
CA CYS A 202 24.75 15.05 3.37
C CYS A 202 25.46 13.70 3.61
N ILE A 203 26.66 13.53 3.04
CA ILE A 203 27.38 12.23 3.03
C ILE A 203 27.70 11.69 4.42
N LEU A 204 28.03 12.55 5.40
CA LEU A 204 28.32 12.09 6.77
C LEU A 204 27.10 11.42 7.44
N LYS A 205 25.89 11.95 7.21
CA LYS A 205 24.64 11.37 7.72
C LYS A 205 24.31 10.03 7.06
N VAL A 206 24.77 9.83 5.82
CA VAL A 206 24.64 8.54 5.13
C VAL A 206 25.46 7.47 5.86
N CYS A 207 26.72 7.78 6.17
CA CYS A 207 27.61 6.86 6.89
C CYS A 207 27.02 6.46 8.25
N ASP A 208 26.55 7.42 9.06
CA ASP A 208 25.98 7.15 10.38
C ASP A 208 24.76 6.21 10.32
N ILE A 209 23.85 6.44 9.36
CA ILE A 209 22.64 5.63 9.19
C ILE A 209 23.00 4.23 8.71
N LEU A 210 23.87 4.10 7.72
CA LEU A 210 24.30 2.79 7.22
C LEU A 210 25.03 1.99 8.30
N PHE A 211 25.87 2.65 9.11
CA PHE A 211 26.57 2.01 10.21
C PHE A 211 25.59 1.53 11.30
N SER A 212 24.65 2.39 11.72
CA SER A 212 23.62 2.04 12.71
C SER A 212 22.76 0.84 12.26
N GLN A 213 22.37 0.79 10.99
CA GLN A 213 21.55 -0.31 10.44
C GLN A 213 22.35 -1.59 10.22
N LEU A 214 23.62 -1.51 9.83
CA LEU A 214 24.51 -2.67 9.73
C LEU A 214 24.76 -3.26 11.13
N CYS A 215 24.99 -2.43 12.13
CA CYS A 215 25.12 -2.84 13.54
C CYS A 215 23.85 -3.54 14.04
N LEU A 216 22.65 -3.04 13.75
CA LEU A 216 21.39 -3.71 14.09
C LEU A 216 21.26 -5.10 13.43
N LYS A 217 21.68 -5.23 12.17
CA LYS A 217 21.65 -6.51 11.45
C LYS A 217 22.65 -7.51 12.04
N VAL A 218 23.86 -7.07 12.40
CA VAL A 218 24.85 -7.89 13.10
C VAL A 218 24.36 -8.32 14.48
N VAL A 219 23.79 -7.41 15.27
CA VAL A 219 23.23 -7.73 16.60
C VAL A 219 22.06 -8.72 16.49
N HIS A 220 21.16 -8.54 15.52
CA HIS A 220 20.03 -9.46 15.32
C HIS A 220 20.50 -10.84 14.80
N MET A 221 21.59 -10.91 14.02
CA MET A 221 22.20 -12.18 13.63
C MET A 221 22.92 -12.85 14.80
N SER A 222 23.60 -12.10 15.66
CA SER A 222 24.22 -12.64 16.89
C SER A 222 23.18 -13.18 17.88
N LEU A 223 22.05 -12.50 18.05
CA LEU A 223 20.96 -12.97 18.93
C LEU A 223 20.20 -14.18 18.34
N ARG A 224 20.08 -14.27 17.01
CA ARG A 224 19.47 -15.42 16.33
C ARG A 224 20.43 -16.63 16.27
N GLY A 225 21.74 -16.38 16.25
CA GLY A 225 22.80 -17.38 16.35
C GLY A 225 22.94 -18.01 17.75
N VAL A 226 22.57 -17.29 18.81
CA VAL A 226 22.56 -17.86 20.18
C VAL A 226 21.38 -18.81 20.41
N LYS A 227 20.30 -18.74 19.62
CA LYS A 227 19.14 -19.64 19.75
C LYS A 227 19.20 -20.90 18.88
N ASN A 228 20.08 -20.93 17.88
CA ASN A 228 20.23 -22.08 16.98
C ASN A 228 21.69 -22.52 16.92
N THR A 229 22.20 -23.08 18.01
CA THR A 229 23.37 -23.97 17.97
C THR A 229 22.93 -25.40 18.20
N LYS A 230 22.34 -25.99 17.16
CA LYS A 230 22.52 -27.41 16.85
C LYS A 230 22.47 -27.61 15.34
N ASP A 231 23.64 -28.01 14.85
CA ASP A 231 23.92 -28.93 13.75
C ASP A 231 24.03 -28.42 12.30
N SER A 232 25.24 -28.66 11.76
CA SER A 232 25.69 -28.83 10.36
C SER A 232 25.75 -27.59 9.46
N SER A 233 26.92 -27.10 9.00
CA SER A 233 27.77 -27.60 7.88
C SER A 233 26.95 -27.91 6.61
N ASP A 234 27.14 -27.32 5.43
CA ASP A 234 28.41 -27.08 4.74
C ASP A 234 28.18 -26.23 3.45
N SER A 235 29.30 -25.73 2.91
CA SER A 235 29.63 -25.38 1.51
C SER A 235 28.81 -24.38 0.64
N ASP A 236 29.48 -23.26 0.35
CA ASP A 236 29.93 -22.73 -0.96
C ASP A 236 28.95 -22.39 -2.12
N GLY A 237 29.22 -21.27 -2.81
CA GLY A 237 28.49 -20.87 -4.02
C GLY A 237 28.58 -19.39 -4.42
N LYS A 238 29.76 -18.94 -4.87
CA LYS A 238 29.97 -17.65 -5.58
C LYS A 238 29.20 -17.62 -6.92
N LYS A 239 28.35 -16.61 -7.15
CA LYS A 239 28.02 -16.13 -8.51
C LYS A 239 27.98 -14.61 -8.60
N LYS A 240 28.81 -14.07 -9.49
CA LYS A 240 28.82 -12.68 -9.97
C LYS A 240 27.54 -12.42 -10.80
N ALA A 241 26.88 -11.29 -10.56
CA ALA A 241 25.91 -10.71 -11.49
C ALA A 241 26.49 -9.42 -12.09
N LYS A 242 26.45 -9.33 -13.43
CA LYS A 242 26.93 -8.22 -14.26
C LYS A 242 25.70 -7.60 -14.92
N GLY A 243 25.64 -6.26 -14.94
CA GLY A 243 24.80 -5.48 -15.87
C GLY A 243 23.35 -5.30 -15.44
N ALA A 244 23.05 -4.17 -14.78
CA ALA A 244 21.68 -3.66 -14.65
C ALA A 244 21.48 -2.57 -15.71
N GLU A 245 20.72 -2.89 -16.74
CA GLU A 245 20.20 -1.93 -17.71
C GLU A 245 19.22 -0.97 -17.03
N ARG A 246 19.19 0.28 -17.51
CA ARG A 246 18.32 1.37 -17.06
C ARG A 246 16.86 1.00 -17.30
N PHE A 247 16.07 0.86 -16.24
CA PHE A 247 14.61 0.71 -16.31
C PHE A 247 13.88 2.04 -16.07
N PRO A 248 12.75 2.30 -16.78
CA PRO A 248 11.94 3.49 -16.58
C PRO A 248 11.13 3.37 -15.27
N VAL A 249 11.55 4.13 -14.25
CA VAL A 249 11.31 3.84 -12.83
C VAL A 249 9.86 4.10 -12.35
N MET A 250 9.10 5.01 -12.94
CA MET A 250 7.83 5.45 -12.33
C MET A 250 6.63 4.54 -12.63
N ARG A 251 6.41 4.16 -13.90
CA ARG A 251 5.27 3.32 -14.30
C ARG A 251 5.37 1.87 -13.80
N SER A 252 6.58 1.39 -13.60
CA SER A 252 6.82 0.03 -13.09
C SER A 252 6.76 -0.04 -11.57
N LEU A 253 7.09 1.03 -10.83
CA LEU A 253 7.01 1.02 -9.36
C LEU A 253 5.57 1.08 -8.86
N ALA A 254 4.70 1.88 -9.48
CA ALA A 254 3.28 1.94 -9.12
C ALA A 254 2.60 0.57 -9.30
N ARG A 255 2.89 -0.12 -10.42
CA ARG A 255 2.44 -1.50 -10.65
C ARG A 255 3.10 -2.54 -9.74
N MET A 256 4.37 -2.35 -9.37
CA MET A 256 5.09 -3.24 -8.43
C MET A 256 4.60 -3.07 -6.98
N ILE A 257 4.09 -1.89 -6.62
CA ILE A 257 3.43 -1.64 -5.33
C ILE A 257 2.01 -2.24 -5.31
N LEU A 258 1.36 -2.34 -6.49
CA LEU A 258 0.08 -3.01 -6.71
C LEU A 258 0.17 -4.55 -6.67
N LEU A 259 1.28 -5.16 -7.10
CA LEU A 259 1.47 -6.63 -7.07
C LEU A 259 1.56 -7.25 -5.66
N GLU A 260 1.42 -6.45 -4.61
CA GLU A 260 1.36 -6.93 -3.22
C GLU A 260 0.20 -6.32 -2.41
N ILE A 261 -0.79 -5.66 -3.04
CA ILE A 261 -2.13 -5.49 -2.43
C ILE A 261 -2.81 -6.84 -2.54
#